data_AF-A0A382Q0K6-F1
#
_entry.id   AF-A0A382Q0K6-F1
#
_cell.length_a   1.000
_cell.length_b   1.000
_cell.length_c   1.000
_cell.angle_alpha   90.00
_cell.angle_beta   90.00
_cell.angle_gamma   90.00
#
_symmetry.space_group_name_H-M   'P 1'
#
loop_
_entity.id
_entity.type
_entity.pdbx_description
1 polymer ?
#
loop_
_entity_poly.entity_id
_entity_poly.type
_entity_poly.pdbx_seq_one_letter_code
_entity_poly.pdbx_strand_id
1 'polypeptide(L)' 'MKVLVCDPISQTGIDFLKQQDGLETIVLDRRHSEEELLPIVGDVSAMAVRSE' A
#
# COMPACT_ATOMS: atom_id res chain seq x y z
N MET A 1 -1.17 -8.99 -8.61
CA MET A 1 -0.10 -8.76 -7.62
C MET A 1 -0.62 -7.76 -6.60
N LYS A 2 -0.57 -8.07 -5.31
CA LYS A 2 -1.07 -7.17 -4.26
C LYS A 2 0.01 -6.17 -3.88
N VAL A 3 -0.32 -4.88 -3.97
CA VAL A 3 0.56 -3.76 -3.62
C VAL A 3 -0.09 -2.98 -2.49
N LEU A 4 0.61 -2.88 -1.37
CA LEU A 4 0.17 -2.13 -0.20
C LEU A 4 0.78 -0.73 -0.20
N VAL A 5 -0.05 0.29 -0.03
CA VAL A 5 0.37 1.69 0.20
C VAL A 5 0.09 2.02 1.66
N CYS A 6 1.15 2.15 2.47
CA CYS A 6 1.03 2.29 3.93
C CYS A 6 0.89 3.72 4.42
N ASP A 7 1.46 4.67 3.67
CA ASP A 7 1.60 6.06 4.08
C ASP A 7 0.86 6.98 3.12
N PRO A 8 0.51 8.21 3.56
CA PRO A 8 0.02 9.25 2.67
C PRO A 8 1.12 9.60 1.65
N ILE A 9 1.09 8.91 0.52
CA ILE A 9 1.85 9.24 -0.69
C ILE A 9 0.99 10.10 -1.63
N SER A 10 1.59 10.63 -2.68
CA SER A 10 0.86 11.45 -3.66
C SER A 10 -0.35 10.70 -4.26
N GLN A 11 -1.50 11.37 -4.30
CA GLN A 11 -2.72 10.85 -4.93
C GLN A 11 -2.47 10.44 -6.39
N THR A 12 -1.64 11.19 -7.13
CA THR A 12 -1.26 10.84 -8.50
C THR A 12 -0.60 9.47 -8.60
N GLY A 13 0.25 9.11 -7.63
CA GLY A 13 0.90 7.80 -7.59
C GLY A 13 -0.08 6.67 -7.25
N ILE A 14 -0.99 6.93 -6.31
CA ILE A 14 -2.06 5.99 -5.96
C ILE A 14 -2.97 5.71 -7.16
N ASP A 15 -3.39 6.76 -7.86
CA ASP A 15 -4.26 6.65 -9.03
C ASP A 15 -3.57 5.88 -10.16
N PHE A 16 -2.27 6.13 -10.38
CA PHE A 16 -1.48 5.39 -11.34
C PHE A 16 -1.44 3.89 -11.02
N LEU A 17 -1.17 3.50 -9.76
CA LEU A 17 -1.12 2.10 -9.34
C LEU A 17 -2.48 1.39 -9.49
N LYS A 18 -3.58 2.08 -9.15
CA LYS A 18 -4.95 1.56 -9.31
C LYS A 18 -5.35 1.31 -10.77
N GLN A 19 -4.73 2.01 -11.71
CA GLN A 19 -5.01 1.87 -13.14
C GLN A 19 -4.18 0.77 -13.83
N GLN A 20 -3.18 0.19 -13.15
CA GLN A 20 -2.35 -0.84 -13.77
C GLN A 20 -3.07 -2.19 -13.79
N ASP A 21 -3.18 -2.76 -14.99
CA ASP A 21 -3.70 -4.11 -15.15
C ASP A 21 -2.86 -5.13 -14.37
N GLY A 22 -3.54 -6.02 -13.65
CA GLY A 22 -2.89 -7.06 -12.86
C GLY A 22 -2.36 -6.62 -11.50
N LEU A 23 -2.52 -5.34 -11.11
CA LEU A 23 -2.28 -4.88 -9.74
C LEU A 23 -3.59 -4.79 -8.94
N GLU A 24 -3.54 -5.32 -7.72
CA GLU A 24 -4.54 -5.05 -6.69
C GLU A 24 -3.91 -4.07 -5.71
N THR A 25 -4.32 -2.79 -5.78
CA THR A 25 -3.74 -1.72 -4.95
C THR A 25 -4.57 -1.53 -3.69
N ILE A 26 -3.97 -1.81 -2.54
CA ILE A 26 -4.55 -1.63 -1.21
C ILE A 26 -3.96 -0.35 -0.61
N VAL A 27 -4.80 0.59 -0.19
CA VAL A 27 -4.38 1.86 0.40
C VAL A 27 -4.86 1.93 1.83
N LEU A 28 -3.95 2.08 2.79
CA LEU A 28 -4.29 2.30 4.19
C LEU A 28 -4.76 3.75 4.38
N ASP A 29 -5.85 3.93 5.11
CA ASP A 29 -6.47 5.23 5.40
C ASP A 29 -5.77 6.00 6.53
N ARG A 30 -4.91 5.32 7.30
CA ARG A 30 -4.11 5.86 8.40
C ARG A 30 -2.79 5.11 8.54
N ARG A 31 -1.88 5.68 9.33
CA ARG A 31 -0.69 4.97 9.81
C ARG A 31 -1.11 3.85 10.77
N HIS A 32 -0.75 2.62 10.41
CA HIS A 32 -0.97 1.43 11.22
C HIS A 32 0.25 1.16 12.10
N SER A 33 0.06 0.53 13.26
CA SER A 33 1.18 0.03 14.07
C SER A 33 1.84 -1.18 13.41
N GLU A 34 3.03 -1.56 13.87
CA GLU A 34 3.71 -2.76 13.36
C GLU A 34 2.84 -4.02 13.56
N GLU A 35 2.22 -4.18 14.74
CA GLU A 35 1.32 -5.29 15.05
C GLU A 35 0.11 -5.36 14.11
N GLU A 36 -0.44 -4.20 13.73
CA GLU A 36 -1.55 -4.10 12.78
C GLU A 36 -1.11 -4.43 11.33
N LEU A 37 0.15 -4.14 10.97
CA LEU A 37 0.71 -4.40 9.63
C LEU A 37 1.09 -5.86 9.42
N LEU A 38 1.60 -6.55 10.45
CA LEU A 38 2.04 -7.94 10.40
C LEU A 38 1.08 -8.90 9.67
N PRO A 39 -0.25 -8.92 9.95
CA PRO A 39 -1.17 -9.80 9.24
C PRO A 39 -1.39 -9.41 7.77
N ILE A 40 -1.17 -8.14 7.40
CA ILE A 40 -1.39 -7.62 6.05
C ILE A 40 -0.18 -7.94 5.16
N VAL A 41 1.03 -7.72 5.67
CA VAL A 41 2.27 -7.84 4.88
C VAL A 41 2.55 -9.26 4.40
N GLY A 42 2.00 -10.29 5.07
CA GLY A 42 2.18 -11.68 4.68
C GLY A 42 1.53 -12.06 3.34
N ASP A 43 0.58 -11.27 2.84
CA ASP A 43 -0.22 -11.55 1.64
C ASP A 43 0.04 -10.54 0.50
N VAL A 44 0.98 -9.61 0.69
CA VAL A 44 1.31 -8.58 -0.32
C VAL A 44 2.65 -8.87 -0.97
N SER A 45 2.76 -8.55 -2.26
CA SER A 45 3.99 -8.78 -3.02
C SER A 45 4.93 -7.58 -3.00
N ALA A 46 4.40 -6.39 -2.72
CA ALA A 46 5.17 -5.15 -2.62
C ALA A 46 4.50 -4.17 -1.65
N MET A 47 5.32 -3.29 -1.07
CA MET A 47 4.86 -2.26 -0.14
C MET A 47 5.49 -0.92 -0.50
N ALA A 48 4.66 0.12 -0.60
CA ALA A 48 5.07 1.51 -0.78
C ALA A 48 4.96 2.23 0.56
N VAL A 49 6.10 2.69 1.05
CA VAL A 49 6.25 3.38 2.34
C VAL A 49 6.96 4.72 2.14
N ARG A 50 6.78 5.64 3.08
CA ARG A 50 7.49 6.92 3.12
C ARG A 50 8.28 7.02 4.42
N SER A 51 9.40 7.75 4.38
CA SER A 51 10.31 7.89 5.54
C SER A 51 9.83 8.85 6.63
N GLU A 52 8.64 9.44 6.48
CA GLU A 52 8.11 10.48 7.36
C GLU A 52 7.38 9.91 8.60
#